data_AF-A0A7X2M774-F1
#
_entry.id   AF-A0A7X2M774-F1
#
_cell.length_a   1.000
_cell.length_b   1.000
_cell.length_c   1.000
_cell.angle_alpha   90.00
_cell.angle_beta   90.00
_cell.angle_gamma   90.00
#
_symmetry.space_group_name_H-M   'P 1'
#
loop_
_entity.id
_entity.type
_entity.pdbx_description
1 polymer ?
#
loop_
_entity_poly.entity_id
_entity_poly.type
_entity_poly.pdbx_seq_one_letter_code
_entity_poly.pdbx_strand_id
1 'polypeptide(L)'
;MKDVVLGQYKGIEFPAQLKGREKEDYLMKILVESSKAKVSESSVNERAKRMTEEYALRLTQQGLSIEQYYEASKTDEKALVKKMQGIAKSQLKGKMILEAIAEKENITVTQQDVDTEIKKLTMRYPLDEKKIREIMQGAEERRLKKDILTRKAMDFVSEYAVEAATV
;
A
#
# COMPACT_ATOMS: atom_id res chain seq x y z
N MET A 1 11.46 -9.99 -11.89
CA MET A 1 10.35 -9.13 -12.40
C MET A 1 10.77 -8.38 -13.67
N LYS A 2 10.10 -8.54 -14.83
CA LYS A 2 10.50 -7.86 -16.10
C LYS A 2 10.04 -6.40 -16.21
N ASP A 3 9.15 -5.96 -15.33
CA ASP A 3 8.46 -4.66 -15.44
C ASP A 3 8.93 -3.60 -14.43
N VAL A 4 9.98 -3.90 -13.64
CA VAL A 4 10.52 -3.00 -12.62
C VAL A 4 12.01 -2.81 -12.82
N VAL A 5 12.45 -1.55 -12.87
CA VAL A 5 13.85 -1.13 -12.79
C VAL A 5 13.97 -0.27 -11.54
N LEU A 6 14.75 -0.74 -10.57
CA LEU A 6 14.94 -0.05 -9.29
C LEU A 6 15.89 1.14 -9.45
N GLY A 7 15.49 2.28 -8.91
CA GLY A 7 16.37 3.42 -8.68
C GLY A 7 17.17 3.29 -7.39
N GLN A 8 17.51 4.43 -6.79
CA GLN A 8 18.10 4.46 -5.45
C GLN A 8 17.01 4.15 -4.39
N TYR A 9 17.29 3.17 -3.54
CA TYR A 9 16.42 2.75 -2.43
C TYR A 9 17.17 2.57 -1.10
N LYS A 10 18.49 2.81 -1.08
CA LYS A 10 19.32 2.89 0.13
C LYS A 10 19.97 4.27 0.18
N GLY A 11 20.25 4.78 1.39
CA GLY A 11 20.86 6.09 1.59
C GLY A 11 19.99 7.24 1.07
N ILE A 12 18.67 7.07 1.03
CA ILE A 12 17.77 8.17 0.70
C ILE A 12 17.81 9.17 1.86
N GLU A 13 18.19 10.41 1.56
CA GLU A 13 18.12 11.48 2.54
C GLU A 13 16.65 11.85 2.81
N PHE A 14 16.27 12.01 4.07
CA PHE A 14 14.94 12.48 4.46
C PHE A 14 15.03 13.60 5.50
N PRO A 15 14.10 14.58 5.50
CA PRO A 15 14.09 15.64 6.49
C PRO A 15 13.92 15.11 7.93
N ALA A 16 14.78 15.57 8.85
CA ALA A 16 14.83 15.19 10.26
C ALA A 16 13.49 15.26 11.02
N GLN A 17 12.63 16.20 10.64
CA GLN A 17 11.32 16.37 11.27
C GLN A 17 10.33 15.24 10.93
N LEU A 18 10.54 14.48 9.85
CA LEU A 18 9.60 13.45 9.43
C LEU A 18 9.74 12.20 10.29
N LYS A 19 8.63 11.75 10.87
CA LYS A 19 8.58 10.55 11.73
C LYS A 19 7.49 9.59 11.29
N GLY A 20 7.68 8.31 11.61
CA GLY A 20 6.71 7.25 11.34
C GLY A 20 6.17 7.32 9.91
N ARG A 21 4.85 7.49 9.79
CA ARG A 21 4.16 7.51 8.50
C ARG A 21 4.62 8.64 7.57
N GLU A 22 4.94 9.82 8.09
CA GLU A 22 5.36 10.94 7.24
C GLU A 22 6.72 10.66 6.59
N LYS A 23 7.62 9.98 7.33
CA LYS A 23 8.90 9.48 6.79
C LYS A 23 8.64 8.42 5.71
N GLU A 24 7.78 7.44 5.98
CA GLU A 24 7.46 6.39 5.02
C GLU A 24 6.84 6.94 3.72
N ASP A 25 5.90 7.87 3.83
CA ASP A 25 5.25 8.51 2.68
C ASP A 25 6.27 9.30 1.84
N TYR A 26 7.21 10.00 2.49
CA TYR A 26 8.32 10.69 1.82
C TYR A 26 9.24 9.72 1.08
N LEU A 27 9.70 8.67 1.75
CA LEU A 27 10.59 7.67 1.15
C LEU A 27 9.91 6.96 -0.02
N MET A 28 8.63 6.59 0.12
CA MET A 28 7.83 6.00 -0.96
C MET A 28 7.76 6.92 -2.18
N LYS A 29 7.57 8.23 -1.98
CA LYS A 29 7.59 9.20 -3.08
C LYS A 29 8.93 9.16 -3.81
N ILE A 30 10.05 9.20 -3.09
CA ILE A 30 11.39 9.13 -3.70
C ILE A 30 11.60 7.81 -4.45
N LEU A 31 11.17 6.67 -3.88
CA LEU A 31 11.26 5.37 -4.55
C LEU A 31 10.51 5.36 -5.89
N VAL A 32 9.31 5.93 -5.92
CA VAL A 32 8.48 6.01 -7.12
C VAL A 32 9.07 6.97 -8.16
N GLU A 33 9.72 8.05 -7.73
CA GLU A 33 10.39 9.01 -8.61
C GLU A 33 11.71 8.47 -9.18
N SER A 34 12.47 7.72 -8.38
CA SER A 34 13.78 7.18 -8.76
C SER A 34 13.69 5.88 -9.57
N SER A 35 12.56 5.15 -9.47
CA SER A 35 12.38 3.83 -10.08
C SER A 35 11.42 3.86 -11.27
N LYS A 36 11.52 2.85 -12.15
CA LYS A 36 10.56 2.63 -13.23
C LYS A 36 9.77 1.36 -12.96
N ALA A 37 8.45 1.48 -12.87
CA ALA A 37 7.54 0.33 -12.79
C ALA A 37 6.40 0.51 -13.80
N LYS A 38 6.16 -0.51 -14.63
CA LYS A 38 5.06 -0.54 -15.59
C LYS A 38 3.86 -1.27 -15.00
N VAL A 39 2.79 -0.52 -14.75
CA VAL A 39 1.50 -1.06 -14.32
C VAL A 39 0.55 -1.06 -15.51
N SER A 40 -0.15 -2.16 -15.74
CA SER A 40 -1.15 -2.24 -16.81
C SER A 40 -2.35 -1.34 -16.51
N GLU A 41 -2.96 -0.76 -17.55
CA GLU A 41 -4.17 0.06 -17.39
C GLU A 41 -5.34 -0.75 -16.83
N SER A 42 -5.45 -2.03 -17.21
CA SER A 42 -6.46 -2.94 -16.66
C SER A 42 -6.34 -3.05 -15.13
N SER A 43 -5.13 -3.27 -14.61
CA SER A 43 -4.90 -3.32 -13.16
C SER A 43 -5.19 -1.99 -12.47
N VAL A 44 -4.86 -0.85 -13.10
CA VAL A 44 -5.18 0.48 -12.56
C VAL A 44 -6.70 0.68 -12.50
N ASN A 45 -7.42 0.32 -13.56
CA ASN A 45 -8.88 0.47 -13.63
C ASN A 45 -9.59 -0.41 -12.61
N GLU A 46 -9.17 -1.67 -12.49
CA GLU A 46 -9.73 -2.62 -11.53
C GLU A 46 -9.51 -2.15 -10.08
N ARG A 47 -8.30 -1.65 -9.77
CA ARG A 47 -8.03 -1.07 -8.45
C ARG A 47 -8.80 0.22 -8.21
N ALA A 48 -8.87 1.11 -9.19
CA ALA A 48 -9.61 2.37 -9.07
C ALA A 48 -11.10 2.12 -8.81
N LYS A 49 -11.72 1.16 -9.51
CA LYS A 49 -13.11 0.77 -9.29
C LYS A 49 -13.34 0.32 -7.85
N ARG A 50 -12.51 -0.59 -7.33
CA ARG A 50 -12.57 -1.00 -5.91
C ARG A 50 -12.40 0.18 -4.95
N MET A 51 -11.49 1.09 -5.24
CA MET A 51 -11.30 2.29 -4.41
C MET A 51 -12.53 3.19 -4.40
N THR A 52 -13.22 3.34 -5.53
CA THR A 52 -14.47 4.07 -5.62
C THR A 52 -15.57 3.39 -4.80
N GLU A 53 -15.70 2.06 -4.90
CA GLU A 53 -16.66 1.27 -4.11
C GLU A 53 -16.38 1.35 -2.60
N GLU A 54 -15.11 1.22 -2.19
CA GLU A 54 -14.64 1.41 -0.81
C GLU A 54 -14.97 2.81 -0.28
N TYR A 55 -14.84 3.83 -1.14
CA TYR A 55 -15.16 5.21 -0.79
C TYR A 55 -16.66 5.44 -0.63
N ALA A 56 -17.47 4.90 -1.55
CA ALA A 56 -18.93 4.95 -1.46
C ALA A 56 -19.45 4.30 -0.16
N LEU A 57 -18.93 3.11 0.16
CA LEU A 57 -19.28 2.41 1.40
C LEU A 57 -18.97 3.26 2.64
N ARG A 58 -17.82 3.95 2.66
CA ARG A 58 -17.44 4.84 3.76
C ARG A 58 -18.38 6.03 3.89
N LEU A 59 -18.82 6.62 2.78
CA LEU A 59 -19.82 7.70 2.81
C LEU A 59 -21.13 7.21 3.39
N THR A 60 -21.61 6.03 2.97
CA THR A 60 -22.84 5.44 3.50
C THR A 60 -22.75 5.17 5.00
N GLN A 61 -21.60 4.70 5.49
CA GLN A 61 -21.36 4.54 6.93
C GLN A 61 -21.40 5.87 7.71
N GLN A 62 -21.16 6.99 7.05
CA GLN A 62 -21.28 8.34 7.62
C GLN A 62 -22.68 8.96 7.41
N GLY A 63 -23.64 8.20 6.84
CA GLY A 63 -24.99 8.68 6.54
C GLY A 63 -25.08 9.56 5.30
N LEU A 64 -24.06 9.55 4.44
CA LEU A 64 -24.00 10.32 3.19
C LEU A 64 -24.16 9.40 1.97
N SER A 65 -24.92 9.84 0.98
CA SER A 65 -24.94 9.19 -0.33
C SER A 65 -23.80 9.71 -1.22
N ILE A 66 -23.44 8.95 -2.25
CA ILE A 66 -22.37 9.37 -3.18
C ILE A 66 -22.81 10.54 -4.06
N GLU A 67 -24.12 10.64 -4.34
CA GLU A 67 -24.75 11.76 -5.06
C GLU A 67 -24.64 13.06 -4.26
N GLN A 68 -24.91 13.01 -2.96
CA GLN A 68 -24.72 14.17 -2.07
C GLN A 68 -23.26 14.62 -2.02
N TYR A 69 -22.32 13.67 -2.04
CA TYR A 69 -20.89 14.00 -2.14
C TYR A 69 -20.55 14.72 -3.46
N TYR A 70 -21.13 14.27 -4.59
CA TYR A 70 -20.95 14.89 -5.89
C TYR A 70 -21.45 16.33 -5.91
N GLU A 71 -22.66 16.58 -5.40
CA GLU A 71 -23.23 17.92 -5.28
C GLU A 71 -22.37 18.82 -4.40
N ALA A 72 -22.05 18.38 -3.18
CA ALA A 72 -21.30 19.17 -2.21
C ALA A 72 -19.88 19.49 -2.69
N SER A 73 -19.24 18.54 -3.36
CA SER A 73 -17.86 18.68 -3.86
C SER A 73 -17.80 19.25 -5.28
N LYS A 74 -18.94 19.56 -5.90
CA LYS A 74 -19.05 20.00 -7.31
C LYS A 74 -18.24 19.08 -8.24
N THR A 75 -18.40 17.78 -8.06
CA THR A 75 -17.68 16.75 -8.82
C THR A 75 -18.67 15.72 -9.37
N ASP A 76 -18.18 14.72 -10.10
CA ASP A 76 -18.98 13.66 -10.68
C ASP A 76 -18.25 12.31 -10.58
N GLU A 77 -18.94 11.23 -10.99
CA GLU A 77 -18.39 9.89 -11.00
C GLU A 77 -17.11 9.80 -11.83
N LYS A 78 -17.10 10.41 -13.02
CA LYS A 78 -15.97 10.36 -13.95
C LYS A 78 -14.73 11.01 -13.36
N ALA A 79 -14.88 12.16 -12.72
CA ALA A 79 -13.82 12.87 -12.03
C ALA A 79 -13.31 12.08 -10.82
N LEU A 80 -14.22 11.48 -10.04
CA LEU A 80 -13.86 10.62 -8.92
C LEU A 80 -13.06 9.40 -9.39
N VAL A 81 -13.54 8.68 -10.41
CA VAL A 81 -12.84 7.52 -10.99
C VAL A 81 -11.47 7.93 -11.53
N LYS A 82 -11.36 9.04 -12.25
CA LYS A 82 -10.08 9.56 -12.76
C LYS A 82 -9.09 9.88 -11.64
N LYS A 83 -9.58 10.47 -10.54
CA LYS A 83 -8.78 10.70 -9.33
C LYS A 83 -8.32 9.36 -8.73
N MET A 84 -9.22 8.39 -8.57
CA MET A 84 -8.90 7.07 -8.06
C MET A 84 -7.91 6.32 -8.95
N GLN A 85 -7.98 6.45 -10.28
CA GLN A 85 -7.00 5.88 -11.21
C GLN A 85 -5.60 6.44 -10.97
N GLY A 86 -5.47 7.75 -10.74
CA GLY A 86 -4.19 8.38 -10.41
C GLY A 86 -3.58 7.80 -9.13
N ILE A 87 -4.40 7.68 -8.08
CA ILE A 87 -3.97 7.12 -6.79
C ILE A 87 -3.64 5.63 -6.92
N ALA A 88 -4.50 4.85 -7.57
CA ALA A 88 -4.31 3.42 -7.82
C ALA A 88 -3.00 3.14 -8.57
N LYS A 89 -2.72 3.93 -9.61
CA LYS A 89 -1.47 3.82 -10.37
C LYS A 89 -0.24 4.05 -9.50
N SER A 90 -0.27 5.05 -8.62
CA SER A 90 0.83 5.31 -7.68
C SER A 90 1.00 4.17 -6.68
N GLN A 91 -0.09 3.71 -6.06
CA GLN A 91 -0.07 2.60 -5.09
C GLN A 91 0.45 1.30 -5.70
N LEU A 92 -0.01 0.95 -6.90
CA LEU A 92 0.42 -0.27 -7.60
C LEU A 92 1.90 -0.20 -7.98
N LYS A 93 2.38 0.97 -8.44
CA LYS A 93 3.81 1.18 -8.70
C LYS A 93 4.65 1.01 -7.43
N GLY A 94 4.27 1.67 -6.35
CA GLY A 94 4.96 1.57 -5.06
C GLY A 94 5.04 0.13 -4.58
N LYS A 95 3.93 -0.63 -4.67
CA LYS A 95 3.91 -2.05 -4.33
C LYS A 95 4.88 -2.87 -5.18
N MET A 96 4.89 -2.69 -6.50
CA MET A 96 5.81 -3.39 -7.40
C MET A 96 7.28 -3.07 -7.10
N ILE A 97 7.58 -1.81 -6.76
CA ILE A 97 8.94 -1.38 -6.39
C ILE A 97 9.37 -2.04 -5.09
N LEU A 98 8.53 -2.02 -4.05
CA LEU A 98 8.83 -2.68 -2.78
C LEU A 98 8.98 -4.21 -2.92
N GLU A 99 8.13 -4.86 -3.73
CA GLU A 99 8.28 -6.28 -4.04
C GLU A 99 9.63 -6.57 -4.73
N ALA A 100 10.06 -5.72 -5.67
CA ALA A 100 11.35 -5.86 -6.34
C ALA A 100 12.54 -5.60 -5.41
N ILE A 101 12.43 -4.65 -4.46
CA ILE A 101 13.44 -4.44 -3.42
C ILE A 101 13.54 -5.68 -2.54
N ALA A 102 12.40 -6.24 -2.12
CA ALA A 102 12.37 -7.47 -1.32
C ALA A 102 13.04 -8.64 -2.05
N GLU A 103 12.78 -8.82 -3.34
CA GLU A 103 13.44 -9.82 -4.18
C GLU A 103 14.96 -9.58 -4.22
N LYS A 104 15.39 -8.34 -4.49
CA LYS A 104 16.81 -7.99 -4.61
C LYS A 104 17.61 -8.17 -3.31
N GLU A 105 16.99 -7.86 -2.18
CA GLU A 105 17.61 -7.92 -0.85
C GLU A 105 17.32 -9.24 -0.12
N ASN A 106 16.68 -10.20 -0.79
CA ASN A 106 16.31 -11.51 -0.23
C ASN A 106 15.45 -11.41 1.04
N ILE A 107 14.57 -10.41 1.12
CA ILE A 107 13.60 -10.27 2.20
C ILE A 107 12.52 -11.33 2.01
N THR A 108 12.26 -12.11 3.07
CA THR A 108 11.29 -13.21 3.02
C THR A 108 10.23 -13.07 4.12
N VAL A 109 9.08 -13.70 3.86
CA VAL A 109 8.00 -13.83 4.83
C VAL A 109 8.01 -15.25 5.37
N THR A 110 8.24 -15.36 6.67
CA THR A 110 8.23 -16.61 7.41
C THR A 110 6.80 -16.96 7.83
N GLN A 111 6.59 -18.22 8.23
CA GLN A 111 5.31 -18.61 8.80
C GLN A 111 5.00 -17.87 10.10
N GLN A 112 6.03 -17.57 10.91
CA GLN A 112 5.89 -16.82 12.15
C GLN A 112 5.37 -15.39 11.90
N ASP A 113 5.77 -14.74 10.80
CA ASP A 113 5.24 -13.43 10.43
C ASP A 113 3.74 -13.49 10.17
N VAL A 114 3.30 -14.53 9.44
CA VAL A 114 1.88 -14.77 9.12
C VAL A 114 1.09 -15.03 10.40
N ASP A 115 1.59 -15.91 11.27
CA ASP A 115 0.94 -16.22 12.55
C ASP A 115 0.81 -14.99 13.44
N THR A 116 1.83 -14.11 13.43
CA THR A 116 1.80 -12.85 14.17
C THR A 116 0.71 -11.92 13.66
N GLU A 117 0.55 -11.78 12.34
CA GLU A 117 -0.51 -10.94 11.77
C GLU A 117 -1.90 -11.54 12.01
N ILE A 118 -2.06 -12.86 11.94
CA ILE A 118 -3.33 -13.54 12.30
C ILE A 118 -3.70 -13.28 13.76
N LYS A 119 -2.74 -13.35 14.69
CA LYS A 119 -2.98 -13.00 16.11
C LYS A 119 -3.37 -11.53 16.30
N LYS A 120 -2.84 -10.61 15.50
CA LYS A 120 -3.29 -9.20 15.56
C LYS A 120 -4.74 -9.04 15.09
N LEU A 121 -5.19 -9.88 14.16
CA LEU A 121 -6.59 -9.87 13.69
C LEU A 121 -7.55 -10.40 14.77
N THR A 122 -7.18 -11.46 15.50
CA THR A 122 -8.01 -12.00 16.60
C THR A 122 -8.20 -11.00 17.75
N MET A 123 -7.23 -10.11 17.97
CA MET A 123 -7.36 -9.03 18.97
C MET A 123 -8.31 -7.91 18.53
N ARG A 124 -8.49 -7.72 17.21
CA ARG A 124 -9.32 -6.63 16.64
C ARG A 124 -10.74 -7.07 16.34
N TYR A 125 -10.92 -8.33 15.96
CA TYR A 125 -12.22 -8.89 15.62
C TYR A 125 -12.54 -10.00 16.62
N PRO A 126 -13.74 -10.03 17.23
CA PRO A 126 -14.15 -11.07 18.17
C PRO A 126 -14.53 -12.37 17.43
N LEU A 127 -13.64 -12.84 16.57
CA LEU A 127 -13.74 -14.13 15.88
C LEU A 127 -12.72 -15.07 16.49
N ASP A 128 -13.09 -16.35 16.58
CA ASP A 128 -12.15 -17.38 17.03
C ASP A 128 -11.00 -17.56 16.01
N GLU A 129 -9.80 -17.83 16.52
CA GLU A 129 -8.60 -17.96 15.68
C GLU A 129 -8.77 -19.04 14.59
N LYS A 130 -9.51 -20.11 14.90
CA LYS A 130 -9.76 -21.19 13.95
C LYS A 130 -10.54 -20.68 12.73
N LYS A 131 -11.65 -19.96 12.91
CA LYS A 131 -12.40 -19.34 11.80
C LYS A 131 -11.57 -18.31 11.04
N ILE A 132 -10.77 -17.50 11.72
CA ILE A 132 -9.87 -16.56 11.04
C ILE A 132 -8.89 -17.34 10.15
N ARG A 133 -8.29 -18.41 10.65
CA ARG A 133 -7.38 -19.25 9.85
C ARG A 133 -8.08 -19.90 8.66
N GLU A 134 -9.33 -20.33 8.79
CA GLU A 134 -10.15 -20.84 7.69
C GLU A 134 -10.39 -19.78 6.61
N ILE A 135 -10.75 -18.55 6.99
CA ILE A 135 -10.95 -17.42 6.07
C ILE A 135 -9.63 -17.04 5.38
N MET A 136 -8.53 -17.08 6.12
CA MET A 136 -7.23 -16.69 5.61
C MET A 136 -6.62 -17.70 4.64
N GLN A 137 -7.23 -18.85 4.36
CA GLN A 137 -6.65 -19.84 3.45
C GLN A 137 -6.56 -19.36 1.99
N GLY A 138 -5.61 -19.93 1.24
CA GLY A 138 -5.55 -19.79 -0.21
C GLY A 138 -5.20 -18.36 -0.65
N ALA A 139 -6.18 -17.63 -1.19
CA ALA A 139 -5.95 -16.31 -1.78
C ALA A 139 -5.63 -15.24 -0.73
N GLU A 140 -6.27 -15.32 0.43
CA GLU A 140 -6.11 -14.33 1.50
C GLU A 140 -4.73 -14.45 2.17
N GLU A 141 -4.23 -15.66 2.42
CA GLU A 141 -2.86 -15.87 2.91
C GLU A 141 -1.82 -15.31 1.94
N ARG A 142 -2.02 -15.51 0.63
CA ARG A 142 -1.12 -14.96 -0.40
C ARG A 142 -1.13 -13.43 -0.39
N ARG A 143 -2.30 -12.80 -0.21
CA ARG A 143 -2.42 -11.35 -0.09
C ARG A 143 -1.71 -10.86 1.17
N LEU A 144 -1.95 -11.50 2.31
CA LEU A 144 -1.30 -11.17 3.58
C LEU A 144 0.22 -11.29 3.46
N LYS A 145 0.74 -12.38 2.90
CA LYS A 145 2.19 -12.56 2.68
C LYS A 145 2.77 -11.44 1.83
N LYS A 146 2.09 -11.03 0.74
CA LYS A 146 2.55 -9.89 -0.07
C LYS A 146 2.55 -8.58 0.72
N ASP A 147 1.54 -8.34 1.53
CA ASP A 147 1.45 -7.12 2.32
C ASP A 147 2.54 -7.07 3.40
N ILE A 148 2.81 -8.20 4.08
CA ILE A 148 3.95 -8.35 5.01
C ILE A 148 5.26 -8.10 4.28
N LEU A 149 5.46 -8.71 3.11
CA LEU A 149 6.69 -8.56 2.32
C LEU A 149 6.95 -7.09 1.98
N THR A 150 5.92 -6.37 1.50
CA THR A 150 6.06 -4.95 1.17
C THR A 150 6.32 -4.08 2.39
N ARG A 151 5.74 -4.41 3.55
CA ARG A 151 6.01 -3.70 4.80
C ARG A 151 7.46 -3.87 5.23
N LYS A 152 7.96 -5.12 5.26
CA LYS A 152 9.36 -5.41 5.56
C LYS A 152 10.33 -4.71 4.60
N ALA A 153 9.98 -4.63 3.31
CA ALA A 153 10.77 -3.90 2.34
C ALA A 153 10.79 -2.38 2.63
N MET A 154 9.67 -1.82 3.05
CA MET A 154 9.60 -0.41 3.45
C MET A 154 10.39 -0.15 4.74
N ASP A 155 10.31 -1.06 5.72
CA ASP A 155 11.11 -1.02 6.94
C ASP A 155 12.60 -1.02 6.61
N PHE A 156 13.03 -1.92 5.73
CA PHE A 156 14.39 -1.97 5.22
C PHE A 156 14.81 -0.65 4.56
N VAL A 157 14.00 -0.07 3.67
CA VAL A 157 14.31 1.23 3.07
C VAL A 157 14.44 2.33 4.14
N SER A 158 13.56 2.31 5.14
CA SER A 158 13.56 3.28 6.24
C SER A 158 14.79 3.16 7.14
N GLU A 159 15.27 1.94 7.40
CA GLU A 159 16.48 1.66 8.18
C GLU A 159 17.75 2.15 7.46
N TYR A 160 17.80 2.02 6.14
CA TYR A 160 18.93 2.48 5.32
C TYR A 160 18.79 3.93 4.85
N ALA A 161 17.72 4.64 5.23
CA ALA A 161 17.55 6.06 4.94
C ALA A 161 18.40 6.91 5.89
N VAL A 162 18.92 8.02 5.38
CA VAL A 162 19.82 8.91 6.14
C VAL A 162 19.07 10.18 6.51
N GLU A 163 19.15 10.56 7.78
CA GLU A 163 18.59 11.83 8.22
C GLU A 163 19.40 12.98 7.63
N ALA A 164 18.74 13.90 6.92
CA ALA A 164 19.39 15.08 6.39
C ALA A 164 19.88 15.96 7.54
N ALA A 165 21.11 16.45 7.45
CA ALA A 165 21.66 17.35 8.46
C ALA A 165 20.77 18.61 8.58
N THR A 166 20.36 18.95 9.80
CA THR A 166 19.73 20.24 10.09
C THR A 166 20.78 21.34 9.96
N VAL A 167 20.63 22.21 8.96
CA VAL A 167 21.40 23.45 8.84
C VAL A 167 20.94 24.45 9.89
#